data_AF-A0A9E6SP33-F1
#
_entry.id   AF-A0A9E6SP33-F1
#
_cell.length_a   1.000
_cell.length_b   1.000
_cell.length_c   1.000
_cell.angle_alpha   90.00
_cell.angle_beta   90.00
_cell.angle_gamma   90.00
#
_symmetry.space_group_name_H-M   'P 1'
#
loop_
_entity.id
_entity.type
_entity.pdbx_description
1 polymer ?
#
loop_
_entity_poly.entity_id
_entity_poly.type
_entity_poly.pdbx_seq_one_letter_code
_entity_poly.pdbx_strand_id
1 'polypeptide(L)'
;MEKLSSHQQSTRNKWRHERPLSNHDWWMYLSLLFLVIGTLLMIPLGQKIEGVTVLGVGALMTFGATRAYSRHALLIFLSIAIIGVAPIGTSIDLMHIISMGALIGLAVLIPFVVTRFLYKESVIRFPIGRHTWTRGHVGYLLLACILSYLILPYWMQTTGAYQNWVVENDPYHLFILFLGTNGLGIWDELFFIVTVLALLKRHMPFHQANLVQALLFTSFLYELGFRGWAPFIIYPFALLQGLVFRRTDNLVYIIAIHLTIDFVLYLALINAHHPQLLNIFITR
;
A
#
# COMPACT_ATOMS: atom_id res chain seq x y z
N MET A 1 -41.41 -18.87 -19.05
CA MET A 1 -40.04 -18.86 -18.49
C MET A 1 -39.10 -18.36 -19.57
N GLU A 2 -38.94 -17.04 -19.66
CA GLU A 2 -38.17 -16.39 -20.72
C GLU A 2 -36.76 -16.08 -20.19
N LYS A 3 -35.75 -16.67 -20.84
CA LYS A 3 -34.33 -16.43 -20.54
C LYS A 3 -33.97 -15.02 -21.02
N LEU A 4 -33.73 -14.11 -20.07
CA LEU A 4 -33.18 -12.79 -20.37
C LEU A 4 -31.81 -12.93 -21.04
N SER A 5 -31.60 -12.18 -22.12
CA SER A 5 -30.40 -12.23 -22.95
C SER A 5 -29.20 -11.56 -22.24
N SER A 6 -28.00 -12.01 -22.56
CA SER A 6 -26.71 -11.55 -22.00
C SER A 6 -26.46 -10.04 -22.11
N HIS A 7 -27.23 -9.33 -22.92
CA HIS A 7 -27.14 -7.88 -23.09
C HIS A 7 -27.76 -7.09 -21.92
N GLN A 8 -28.81 -7.63 -21.27
CA GLN A 8 -29.44 -7.01 -20.09
C GLN A 8 -28.62 -7.13 -18.81
N GLN A 9 -27.64 -8.05 -18.76
CA GLN A 9 -26.73 -8.15 -17.60
C GLN A 9 -25.67 -7.03 -17.63
N SER A 10 -25.29 -6.54 -18.81
CA SER A 10 -24.23 -5.53 -18.97
C SER A 10 -24.67 -4.11 -18.62
N THR A 11 -25.98 -3.83 -18.65
CA THR A 11 -26.55 -2.51 -18.34
C THR A 11 -26.74 -2.28 -16.84
N ARG A 12 -26.62 -3.31 -16.00
CA ARG A 12 -26.76 -3.19 -14.53
C ARG A 12 -25.57 -2.47 -13.86
N ASN A 13 -24.49 -2.24 -14.59
CA ASN A 13 -23.28 -1.60 -14.10
C ASN A 13 -23.17 -0.11 -14.42
N LYS A 14 -24.17 0.49 -15.08
CA LYS A 14 -23.95 1.81 -15.69
C LYS A 14 -24.18 2.99 -14.76
N TRP A 15 -25.02 2.93 -13.72
CA TRP A 15 -25.25 4.10 -12.86
C TRP A 15 -25.60 3.74 -11.41
N ARG A 16 -24.60 3.74 -10.54
CA ARG A 16 -24.78 3.87 -9.07
C ARG A 16 -24.78 5.34 -8.63
N HIS A 17 -24.97 6.28 -9.55
CA HIS A 17 -24.78 7.72 -9.34
C HIS A 17 -26.06 8.51 -9.00
N GLU A 18 -27.22 7.88 -8.88
CA GLU A 18 -28.49 8.61 -8.66
C GLU A 18 -29.31 8.06 -7.50
N ARG A 19 -28.65 7.45 -6.51
CA ARG A 19 -29.32 7.01 -5.28
C ARG A 19 -28.88 7.94 -4.16
N PRO A 20 -29.80 8.62 -3.44
CA PRO A 20 -29.42 9.33 -2.24
C PRO A 20 -28.72 8.36 -1.30
N LEU A 21 -27.67 8.83 -0.61
CA LEU A 21 -26.93 8.03 0.35
C LEU A 21 -27.88 7.49 1.42
N SER A 22 -27.84 6.19 1.65
CA SER A 22 -28.60 5.58 2.75
C SER A 22 -27.92 5.90 4.09
N ASN A 23 -28.65 5.73 5.19
CA ASN A 23 -28.05 5.87 6.54
C ASN A 23 -26.82 4.97 6.73
N HIS A 24 -26.83 3.75 6.17
CA HIS A 24 -25.69 2.85 6.24
C HIS A 24 -24.48 3.37 5.44
N ASP A 25 -24.70 4.08 4.33
CA ASP A 25 -23.63 4.68 3.55
C ASP A 25 -22.98 5.83 4.32
N TRP A 26 -23.77 6.64 5.05
CA TRP A 26 -23.22 7.69 5.93
C TRP A 26 -22.30 7.11 7.01
N TRP A 27 -22.72 6.06 7.71
CA TRP A 27 -21.87 5.38 8.70
C TRP A 27 -20.61 4.79 8.07
N MET A 28 -20.72 4.24 6.86
CA MET A 28 -19.57 3.76 6.10
C MET A 28 -18.56 4.89 5.84
N TYR A 29 -18.98 5.99 5.21
CA TYR A 29 -18.08 7.10 4.91
C TYR A 29 -17.52 7.78 6.17
N LEU A 30 -18.33 7.90 7.23
CA LEU A 30 -17.87 8.44 8.50
C LEU A 30 -16.78 7.56 9.12
N SER A 31 -16.97 6.23 9.13
CA SER A 31 -15.91 5.33 9.59
C SER A 31 -14.65 5.41 8.73
N LEU A 32 -14.75 5.56 7.41
CA LEU A 32 -13.58 5.75 6.53
C LEU A 32 -12.85 7.06 6.81
N LEU A 33 -13.58 8.13 7.10
CA LEU A 33 -12.98 9.40 7.49
C LEU A 33 -12.16 9.23 8.78
N PHE A 34 -12.71 8.53 9.78
CA PHE A 34 -11.98 8.21 11.01
C PHE A 34 -10.79 7.26 10.78
N LEU A 35 -10.92 6.29 9.87
CA LEU A 35 -9.78 5.46 9.46
C LEU A 35 -8.64 6.32 8.91
N VAL A 36 -8.94 7.24 8.00
CA VAL A 36 -7.97 8.14 7.38
C VAL A 36 -7.34 9.07 8.41
N ILE A 37 -8.15 9.77 9.20
CA ILE A 37 -7.65 10.71 10.23
C ILE A 37 -6.84 9.96 11.28
N GLY A 38 -7.34 8.83 11.78
CA GLY A 38 -6.64 8.01 12.76
C GLY A 38 -5.30 7.50 12.23
N THR A 39 -5.24 7.09 10.96
CA THR A 39 -3.98 6.69 10.31
C THR A 39 -3.00 7.86 10.24
N LEU A 40 -3.44 9.04 9.81
CA LEU A 40 -2.59 10.23 9.69
C LEU A 40 -2.04 10.69 11.06
N LEU A 41 -2.87 10.65 12.11
CA LEU A 41 -2.43 10.97 13.47
C LEU A 41 -1.41 9.94 13.97
N MET A 42 -1.72 8.65 13.82
CA MET A 42 -0.92 7.57 14.40
C MET A 42 0.41 7.33 13.70
N ILE A 43 0.43 7.40 12.37
CA ILE A 43 1.58 7.01 11.55
C ILE A 43 2.46 8.23 11.26
N PRO A 44 2.15 9.13 10.30
CA PRO A 44 3.07 10.19 9.93
C PRO A 44 3.22 11.32 10.97
N LEU A 45 2.20 11.56 11.81
CA LEU A 45 2.26 12.61 12.86
C LEU A 45 2.78 12.08 14.21
N GLY A 46 2.93 10.76 14.37
CA GLY A 46 3.43 10.15 15.61
C GLY A 46 2.53 10.32 16.84
N GLN A 47 1.31 10.84 16.70
CA GLN A 47 0.33 11.04 17.77
C GLN A 47 -0.40 9.71 18.07
N LYS A 48 0.30 8.81 18.76
CA LYS A 48 -0.14 7.41 18.93
C LYS A 48 -1.46 7.30 19.70
N ILE A 49 -1.63 8.05 20.79
CA ILE A 49 -2.82 7.95 21.66
C ILE A 49 -4.05 8.47 20.92
N GLU A 50 -3.94 9.64 20.31
CA GLU A 50 -4.98 10.28 19.51
C GLU A 50 -5.35 9.41 18.31
N GLY A 51 -4.34 8.91 17.61
CA GLY A 51 -4.52 8.01 16.47
C GLY A 51 -5.28 6.73 16.82
N VAL A 52 -4.85 6.01 17.87
CA VAL A 52 -5.55 4.79 18.35
C VAL A 52 -6.97 5.12 18.80
N THR A 53 -7.17 6.25 19.48
CA THR A 53 -8.51 6.68 19.93
C THR A 53 -9.43 6.91 18.75
N VAL A 54 -8.98 7.66 17.73
CA VAL A 54 -9.75 7.94 16.52
C VAL A 54 -10.00 6.65 15.73
N LEU A 55 -9.02 5.75 15.63
CA LEU A 55 -9.21 4.43 15.00
C LEU A 55 -10.25 3.59 15.76
N GLY A 56 -10.21 3.59 17.10
CA GLY A 56 -11.18 2.87 17.94
C GLY A 56 -12.61 3.39 17.76
N VAL A 57 -12.79 4.71 17.75
CA VAL A 57 -14.09 5.35 17.48
C VAL A 57 -14.57 5.01 16.06
N GLY A 58 -13.68 5.11 15.06
CA GLY A 58 -14.00 4.75 13.67
C GLY A 58 -14.40 3.28 13.52
N ALA A 59 -13.73 2.38 14.24
CA ALA A 59 -14.06 0.96 14.27
C ALA A 59 -15.47 0.71 14.85
N LEU A 60 -15.85 1.41 15.91
CA LEU A 60 -17.21 1.36 16.48
C LEU A 60 -18.26 1.89 15.49
N MET A 61 -17.96 2.95 14.75
CA MET A 61 -18.86 3.50 13.74
C MET A 61 -19.17 2.51 12.61
N THR A 62 -18.30 1.53 12.36
CA THR A 62 -18.56 0.52 11.33
C THR A 62 -19.82 -0.31 11.62
N PHE A 63 -20.26 -0.43 12.89
CA PHE A 63 -21.46 -1.17 13.26
C PHE A 63 -22.77 -0.45 12.87
N GLY A 64 -22.73 0.86 12.59
CA GLY A 64 -23.87 1.59 12.03
C GLY A 64 -24.05 1.36 10.52
N ALA A 65 -23.03 0.83 9.85
CA ALA A 65 -23.08 0.46 8.43
C ALA A 65 -23.56 -0.99 8.25
N THR A 66 -23.53 -1.50 7.01
CA THR A 66 -23.97 -2.88 6.76
C THR A 66 -23.02 -3.89 7.42
N ARG A 67 -23.56 -5.01 7.93
CA ARG A 67 -22.74 -6.07 8.57
C ARG A 67 -21.61 -6.59 7.67
N ALA A 68 -21.85 -6.62 6.36
CA ALA A 68 -20.84 -7.04 5.38
C ALA A 68 -19.67 -6.03 5.33
N TYR A 69 -19.96 -4.73 5.39
CA TYR A 69 -18.94 -3.71 5.49
C TYR A 69 -18.19 -3.80 6.82
N SER A 70 -18.88 -3.86 7.96
CA SER A 70 -18.23 -3.86 9.28
C SER A 70 -17.21 -4.99 9.41
N ARG A 71 -17.55 -6.20 8.96
CA ARG A 71 -16.65 -7.36 8.99
C ARG A 71 -15.34 -7.13 8.24
N HIS A 72 -15.38 -6.45 7.10
CA HIS A 72 -14.19 -6.16 6.29
C HIS A 72 -13.44 -4.92 6.81
N ALA A 73 -14.17 -3.87 7.17
CA ALA A 73 -13.59 -2.63 7.69
C ALA A 73 -12.83 -2.87 8.99
N LEU A 74 -13.36 -3.65 9.93
CA LEU A 74 -12.70 -3.98 11.19
C LEU A 74 -11.34 -4.66 10.99
N LEU A 75 -11.18 -5.47 9.94
CA LEU A 75 -9.88 -6.07 9.60
C LEU A 75 -8.88 -5.01 9.15
N ILE A 76 -9.32 -4.00 8.40
CA ILE A 76 -8.47 -2.88 7.98
C ILE A 76 -8.09 -2.04 9.19
N PHE A 77 -9.05 -1.66 10.04
CA PHE A 77 -8.78 -0.93 11.29
C PHE A 77 -7.77 -1.65 12.18
N LEU A 78 -7.96 -2.96 12.39
CA LEU A 78 -7.04 -3.78 13.17
C LEU A 78 -5.64 -3.80 12.55
N SER A 79 -5.54 -3.96 11.23
CA SER A 79 -4.26 -4.02 10.55
C SER A 79 -3.52 -2.67 10.61
N ILE A 80 -4.23 -1.56 10.46
CA ILE A 80 -3.65 -0.21 10.62
C ILE A 80 -3.22 0.02 12.07
N ALA A 81 -3.98 -0.43 13.07
CA ALA A 81 -3.58 -0.33 14.46
C ALA A 81 -2.30 -1.15 14.75
N ILE A 82 -2.18 -2.36 14.19
CA ILE A 82 -0.97 -3.19 14.27
C ILE A 82 0.22 -2.47 13.63
N ILE A 83 0.05 -1.91 12.43
CA ILE A 83 1.09 -1.17 11.73
C ILE A 83 1.51 0.06 12.54
N GLY A 84 0.57 0.83 13.09
CA GLY A 84 0.90 2.05 13.80
C GLY A 84 1.65 1.85 15.13
N VAL A 85 1.60 0.65 15.71
CA VAL A 85 2.43 0.26 16.88
C VAL A 85 3.73 -0.44 16.49
N ALA A 86 3.88 -0.85 15.22
CA ALA A 86 5.12 -1.44 14.76
C ALA A 86 6.26 -0.41 14.83
N PRO A 87 7.49 -0.85 15.14
CA PRO A 87 8.67 0.00 15.05
C PRO A 87 8.97 0.25 13.57
N ILE A 88 8.21 1.14 12.93
CA ILE A 88 8.42 1.51 11.53
C ILE A 88 9.71 2.33 11.48
N GLY A 89 10.70 1.79 10.78
CA GLY A 89 12.01 2.41 10.64
C GLY A 89 12.90 1.56 9.76
N THR A 90 14.07 2.10 9.44
CA THR A 90 15.00 1.56 8.44
C THR A 90 16.20 0.86 9.07
N SER A 91 16.18 0.66 10.40
CA SER A 91 17.27 -0.04 11.08
C SER A 91 17.42 -1.46 10.53
N ILE A 92 18.68 -1.87 10.39
CA ILE A 92 19.08 -3.19 9.91
C ILE A 92 19.42 -4.15 11.08
N ASP A 93 19.17 -3.73 12.32
CA ASP A 93 19.32 -4.59 13.50
C ASP A 93 18.41 -5.81 13.40
N LEU A 94 18.93 -6.99 13.70
CA LEU A 94 18.17 -8.24 13.59
C LEU A 94 16.85 -8.22 14.42
N MET A 95 16.90 -7.67 15.63
CA MET A 95 15.71 -7.54 16.48
C MET A 95 14.68 -6.58 15.91
N HIS A 96 15.13 -5.50 15.24
CA HIS A 96 14.25 -4.56 14.54
C HIS A 96 13.58 -5.25 13.35
N ILE A 97 14.37 -5.91 12.50
CA ILE A 97 13.88 -6.65 11.32
C ILE A 97 12.83 -7.70 11.73
N ILE A 98 13.11 -8.49 12.76
CA ILE A 98 12.19 -9.54 13.23
C ILE A 98 10.91 -8.92 13.81
N SER A 99 11.03 -7.90 14.67
CA SER A 99 9.88 -7.29 15.34
C SER A 99 8.98 -6.54 14.37
N MET A 100 9.55 -5.71 13.50
CA MET A 100 8.83 -5.01 12.43
C MET A 100 8.21 -6.03 11.47
N GLY A 101 9.01 -6.96 10.96
CA GLY A 101 8.59 -8.00 10.01
C GLY A 101 7.43 -8.85 10.54
N ALA A 102 7.47 -9.22 11.82
CA ALA A 102 6.38 -9.97 12.46
C ALA A 102 5.07 -9.17 12.51
N LEU A 103 5.12 -7.90 12.93
CA LEU A 103 3.91 -7.06 13.05
C LEU A 103 3.30 -6.73 11.68
N ILE A 104 4.11 -6.33 10.72
CA ILE A 104 3.62 -6.06 9.35
C ILE A 104 3.13 -7.37 8.69
N GLY A 105 3.79 -8.49 8.95
CA GLY A 105 3.35 -9.81 8.52
C GLY A 105 1.97 -10.17 9.07
N LEU A 106 1.71 -9.90 10.35
CA LEU A 106 0.39 -10.08 10.98
C LEU A 106 -0.69 -9.21 10.35
N ALA A 107 -0.35 -7.97 9.97
CA ALA A 107 -1.29 -7.05 9.32
C ALA A 107 -1.81 -7.56 7.96
N VAL A 108 -1.06 -8.43 7.28
CA VAL A 108 -1.52 -9.11 6.04
C VAL A 108 -2.14 -10.47 6.36
N LEU A 109 -1.51 -11.24 7.26
CA LEU A 109 -1.91 -12.60 7.57
C LEU A 109 -3.29 -12.66 8.23
N ILE A 110 -3.59 -11.75 9.18
CA ILE A 110 -4.87 -11.75 9.91
C ILE A 110 -6.05 -11.52 8.96
N PRO A 111 -6.09 -10.47 8.12
CA PRO A 111 -7.17 -10.31 7.15
C PRO A 111 -7.31 -11.50 6.21
N PHE A 112 -6.19 -12.05 5.72
CA PHE A 112 -6.21 -13.22 4.84
C PHE A 112 -6.85 -14.44 5.51
N VAL A 113 -6.40 -14.80 6.72
CA VAL A 113 -6.89 -15.97 7.45
C VAL A 113 -8.34 -15.79 7.86
N VAL A 114 -8.71 -14.63 8.42
CA VAL A 114 -10.08 -14.36 8.85
C VAL A 114 -11.03 -14.38 7.65
N THR A 115 -10.70 -13.71 6.55
CA THR A 115 -11.57 -13.72 5.37
C THR A 115 -11.71 -15.12 4.76
N ARG A 116 -10.61 -15.86 4.64
CA ARG A 116 -10.60 -17.19 4.01
C ARG A 116 -11.30 -18.25 4.86
N PHE A 117 -10.98 -18.34 6.15
CA PHE A 117 -11.37 -19.47 7.00
C PHE A 117 -12.56 -19.16 7.90
N LEU A 118 -12.61 -17.98 8.51
CA LEU A 118 -13.71 -17.60 9.40
C LEU A 118 -14.91 -17.09 8.59
N TYR A 119 -14.68 -16.18 7.65
CA TYR A 119 -15.73 -15.60 6.83
C TYR A 119 -16.11 -16.47 5.64
N LYS A 120 -15.24 -17.42 5.26
CA LYS A 120 -15.42 -18.33 4.11
C LYS A 120 -15.59 -17.59 2.78
N GLU A 121 -14.91 -16.45 2.64
CA GLU A 121 -14.95 -15.62 1.45
C GLU A 121 -13.57 -15.58 0.76
N SER A 122 -13.55 -15.66 -0.57
CA SER A 122 -12.32 -15.52 -1.37
C SER A 122 -12.16 -14.09 -1.89
N VAL A 123 -12.21 -13.10 -0.99
CA VAL A 123 -12.05 -11.68 -1.37
C VAL A 123 -10.59 -11.37 -1.68
N ILE A 124 -9.67 -11.80 -0.81
CA ILE A 124 -8.23 -11.66 -0.97
C ILE A 124 -7.74 -12.80 -1.86
N ARG A 125 -7.20 -12.47 -3.03
CA ARG A 125 -6.73 -13.41 -4.04
C ARG A 125 -5.36 -12.99 -4.53
N PHE A 126 -4.51 -13.98 -4.79
CA PHE A 126 -3.17 -13.78 -5.33
C PHE A 126 -3.14 -14.29 -6.78
N PRO A 127 -3.43 -13.44 -7.77
CA PRO A 127 -3.39 -13.85 -9.16
C PRO A 127 -1.94 -13.97 -9.64
N ILE A 128 -1.34 -15.13 -9.40
CA ILE A 128 0.04 -15.51 -9.81
C ILE A 128 -0.01 -16.39 -11.09
N GLY A 129 -0.95 -16.11 -11.99
CA GLY A 129 -1.15 -16.89 -13.22
C GLY A 129 0.00 -16.74 -14.22
N ARG A 130 0.00 -17.56 -15.28
CA ARG A 130 0.95 -17.42 -16.41
C ARG A 130 0.77 -16.04 -17.05
N HIS A 131 1.72 -15.15 -16.81
CA HIS A 131 1.72 -13.83 -17.41
C HIS A 131 2.52 -13.81 -18.72
N THR A 132 1.88 -13.36 -19.80
CA THR A 132 2.57 -13.05 -21.05
C THR A 132 3.05 -11.61 -21.03
N TRP A 133 4.36 -11.43 -20.88
CA TRP A 133 5.01 -10.12 -20.93
C TRP A 133 4.85 -9.50 -22.32
N THR A 134 4.09 -8.42 -22.41
CA THR A 134 3.94 -7.65 -23.64
C THR A 134 5.02 -6.57 -23.71
N ARG A 135 5.28 -6.03 -24.90
CA ARG A 135 6.16 -4.86 -25.05
C ARG A 135 5.68 -3.67 -24.21
N GLY A 136 4.37 -3.53 -24.00
CA GLY A 136 3.80 -2.51 -23.12
C GLY A 136 4.18 -2.71 -21.65
N HIS A 137 4.16 -3.95 -21.16
CA HIS A 137 4.58 -4.27 -19.78
C HIS A 137 6.06 -3.97 -19.56
N VAL A 138 6.91 -4.36 -20.51
CA VAL A 138 8.34 -4.05 -20.46
C VAL A 138 8.58 -2.54 -20.55
N GLY A 139 7.88 -1.84 -21.44
CA GLY A 139 7.97 -0.38 -21.55
C GLY A 139 7.57 0.34 -20.27
N TYR A 140 6.57 -0.17 -19.55
CA TYR A 140 6.16 0.39 -18.25
C TYR A 140 7.20 0.13 -17.16
N LEU A 141 7.82 -1.05 -17.11
CA LEU A 141 8.94 -1.32 -16.21
C LEU A 141 10.13 -0.41 -16.49
N LEU A 142 10.49 -0.23 -17.77
CA LEU A 142 11.54 0.70 -18.18
C LEU A 142 11.19 2.14 -17.78
N LEU A 143 9.94 2.56 -17.95
CA LEU A 143 9.49 3.88 -17.49
C LEU A 143 9.62 4.02 -15.97
N ALA A 144 9.20 3.02 -15.20
CA ALA A 144 9.34 3.02 -13.74
C ALA A 144 10.81 3.11 -13.31
N CYS A 145 11.70 2.36 -13.99
CA CYS A 145 13.14 2.43 -13.79
C CYS A 145 13.71 3.82 -14.10
N ILE A 146 13.36 4.42 -15.25
CA ILE A 146 13.84 5.75 -15.64
C ILE A 146 13.33 6.83 -14.67
N LEU A 147 12.04 6.80 -14.32
CA LEU A 147 11.46 7.78 -13.40
C LEU A 147 12.08 7.67 -12.01
N SER A 148 12.21 6.46 -11.46
CA SER A 148 12.88 6.25 -10.17
C SER A 148 14.34 6.68 -10.20
N TYR A 149 15.05 6.41 -11.31
CA TYR A 149 16.45 6.79 -11.49
C TYR A 149 16.65 8.31 -11.48
N LEU A 150 15.70 9.06 -12.04
CA LEU A 150 15.78 10.53 -12.07
C LEU A 150 15.26 11.16 -10.76
N ILE A 151 14.15 10.65 -10.23
CA ILE A 151 13.42 11.29 -9.12
C ILE A 151 14.03 10.96 -7.76
N LEU A 152 14.38 9.69 -7.49
CA LEU A 152 14.81 9.27 -6.15
C LEU A 152 16.09 9.98 -5.68
N PRO A 153 17.17 10.07 -6.47
CA PRO A 153 18.39 10.72 -6.02
C PRO A 153 18.20 12.23 -5.83
N TYR A 154 17.42 12.88 -6.71
CA TYR A 154 17.06 14.30 -6.60
C TYR A 154 16.25 14.59 -5.33
N TRP A 155 15.26 13.74 -5.03
CA TRP A 155 14.48 13.84 -3.82
C TRP A 155 15.33 13.67 -2.57
N MET A 156 16.18 12.64 -2.51
CA MET A 156 17.07 12.40 -1.38
C MET A 156 17.98 13.59 -1.09
N GLN A 157 18.53 14.22 -2.13
CA GLN A 157 19.47 15.33 -1.96
C GLN A 157 18.78 16.63 -1.59
N THR A 158 17.65 16.95 -2.24
CA THR A 158 16.90 18.18 -1.94
C THR A 158 16.22 18.16 -0.56
N THR A 159 15.94 16.98 0.00
CA THR A 159 15.23 16.85 1.29
C THR A 159 16.11 16.34 2.43
N GLY A 160 17.31 15.83 2.13
CA GLY A 160 18.16 15.12 3.10
C GLY A 160 17.62 13.75 3.50
N ALA A 161 16.57 13.24 2.82
CA ALA A 161 15.86 12.05 3.27
C ALA A 161 16.74 10.80 3.33
N TYR A 162 17.81 10.69 2.54
CA TYR A 162 18.72 9.53 2.61
C TYR A 162 19.22 9.26 4.03
N GLN A 163 19.34 10.28 4.89
CA GLN A 163 19.76 10.15 6.29
C GLN A 163 18.78 9.36 7.16
N ASN A 164 17.53 9.18 6.71
CA ASN A 164 16.57 8.32 7.38
C ASN A 164 16.91 6.84 7.23
N TRP A 165 17.89 6.46 6.40
CA TRP A 165 18.30 5.08 6.16
C TRP A 165 19.71 4.83 6.68
N VAL A 166 19.90 3.72 7.38
CA VAL A 166 21.23 3.24 7.76
C VAL A 166 21.79 2.42 6.61
N VAL A 167 22.93 2.86 6.06
CA VAL A 167 23.63 2.17 4.96
C VAL A 167 25.08 1.91 5.35
N GLU A 168 25.33 0.74 5.91
CA GLU A 168 26.69 0.28 6.23
C GLU A 168 27.43 -0.19 4.97
N ASN A 169 28.74 0.07 4.94
CA ASN A 169 29.59 -0.27 3.80
C ASN A 169 30.26 -1.65 3.99
N ASP A 170 29.45 -2.68 4.15
CA ASP A 170 29.89 -4.07 4.11
C ASP A 170 28.89 -4.95 3.35
N PRO A 171 29.35 -6.06 2.73
CA PRO A 171 28.49 -6.88 1.88
C PRO A 171 27.27 -7.47 2.59
N TYR A 172 27.37 -7.76 3.89
CA TYR A 172 26.28 -8.38 4.64
C TYR A 172 25.14 -7.37 4.87
N HIS A 173 25.45 -6.19 5.39
CA HIS A 173 24.43 -5.17 5.64
C HIS A 173 23.84 -4.60 4.34
N LEU A 174 24.63 -4.48 3.28
CA LEU A 174 24.10 -4.12 1.94
C LEU A 174 23.11 -5.18 1.42
N PHE A 175 23.39 -6.46 1.63
CA PHE A 175 22.46 -7.53 1.27
C PHE A 175 21.18 -7.52 2.12
N ILE A 176 21.29 -7.26 3.42
CA ILE A 176 20.13 -7.11 4.32
C ILE A 176 19.29 -5.90 3.92
N LEU A 177 19.91 -4.77 3.58
CA LEU A 177 19.21 -3.60 3.08
C LEU A 177 18.46 -3.94 1.78
N PHE A 178 19.12 -4.60 0.83
CA PHE A 178 18.48 -5.07 -0.41
C PHE A 178 17.25 -5.95 -0.11
N LEU A 179 17.39 -6.95 0.76
CA LEU A 179 16.28 -7.83 1.14
C LEU A 179 15.16 -7.08 1.86
N GLY A 180 15.49 -6.18 2.77
CA GLY A 180 14.54 -5.38 3.53
C GLY A 180 13.72 -4.47 2.63
N THR A 181 14.39 -3.72 1.74
CA THR A 181 13.72 -2.80 0.80
C THR A 181 12.78 -3.58 -0.14
N ASN A 182 13.28 -4.62 -0.81
CA ASN A 182 12.48 -5.39 -1.78
C ASN A 182 11.38 -6.23 -1.10
N GLY A 183 11.67 -6.79 0.08
CA GLY A 183 10.70 -7.53 0.88
C GLY A 183 9.54 -6.65 1.32
N LEU A 184 9.84 -5.40 1.68
CA LEU A 184 8.82 -4.42 2.05
C LEU A 184 7.99 -3.98 0.84
N GLY A 185 8.58 -3.79 -0.33
CA GLY A 185 7.79 -3.49 -1.55
C GLY A 185 6.86 -4.63 -1.98
N ILE A 186 7.26 -5.90 -1.77
CA ILE A 186 6.32 -7.04 -1.93
C ILE A 186 5.19 -6.93 -0.92
N TRP A 187 5.52 -6.65 0.34
CA TRP A 187 4.53 -6.50 1.41
C TRP A 187 3.54 -5.38 1.13
N ASP A 188 3.99 -4.25 0.58
CA ASP A 188 3.16 -3.11 0.20
C ASP A 188 2.06 -3.53 -0.79
N GLU A 189 2.40 -4.31 -1.82
CA GLU A 189 1.42 -4.81 -2.79
C GLU A 189 0.44 -5.80 -2.16
N LEU A 190 0.92 -6.66 -1.24
CA LEU A 190 0.07 -7.62 -0.53
C LEU A 190 -0.92 -6.93 0.40
N PHE A 191 -0.49 -5.88 1.09
CA PHE A 191 -1.30 -5.17 2.06
C PHE A 191 -2.23 -4.15 1.38
N PHE A 192 -1.70 -3.17 0.66
CA PHE A 192 -2.51 -2.06 0.16
C PHE A 192 -3.38 -2.48 -1.04
N ILE A 193 -2.83 -3.25 -1.98
CA ILE A 193 -3.54 -3.62 -3.21
C ILE A 193 -4.33 -4.92 -3.05
N VAL A 194 -3.70 -6.00 -2.59
CA VAL A 194 -4.36 -7.31 -2.52
C VAL A 194 -5.28 -7.45 -1.30
N THR A 195 -5.04 -6.67 -0.23
CA THR A 195 -5.86 -6.70 0.98
C THR A 195 -6.79 -5.49 1.08
N VAL A 196 -6.28 -4.29 1.36
CA VAL A 196 -7.09 -3.09 1.62
C VAL A 196 -8.00 -2.74 0.44
N LEU A 197 -7.43 -2.55 -0.76
CA LEU A 197 -8.20 -2.23 -1.96
C LEU A 197 -9.22 -3.33 -2.29
N ALA A 198 -8.85 -4.60 -2.12
CA ALA A 198 -9.74 -5.73 -2.36
C ALA A 198 -10.93 -5.77 -1.40
N LEU A 199 -10.73 -5.45 -0.13
CA LEU A 199 -11.78 -5.38 0.89
C LEU A 199 -12.69 -4.16 0.67
N LEU A 200 -12.12 -2.97 0.42
CA LEU A 200 -12.87 -1.73 0.23
C LEU A 200 -13.71 -1.75 -1.05
N LYS A 201 -13.16 -2.24 -2.17
CA LYS A 201 -13.87 -2.27 -3.47
C LYS A 201 -15.10 -3.19 -3.48
N ARG A 202 -15.32 -3.99 -2.44
CA ARG A 202 -16.56 -4.77 -2.24
C ARG A 202 -17.75 -3.90 -1.83
N HIS A 203 -17.49 -2.77 -1.18
CA HIS A 203 -18.50 -1.95 -0.52
C HIS A 203 -18.68 -0.59 -1.20
N MET A 204 -17.65 -0.08 -1.86
CA MET A 204 -17.65 1.23 -2.52
C MET A 204 -17.08 1.18 -3.94
N PRO A 205 -17.34 2.20 -4.79
CA PRO A 205 -16.73 2.32 -6.09
C PRO A 205 -15.21 2.26 -6.05
N PHE A 206 -14.61 1.67 -7.08
CA PHE A 206 -13.17 1.47 -7.17
C PHE A 206 -12.36 2.75 -6.92
N HIS A 207 -12.77 3.90 -7.48
CA HIS A 207 -12.00 5.14 -7.34
C HIS A 207 -11.92 5.59 -5.87
N GLN A 208 -12.99 5.46 -5.09
CA GLN A 208 -12.99 5.80 -3.66
C GLN A 208 -12.10 4.83 -2.87
N ALA A 209 -12.24 3.52 -3.11
CA ALA A 209 -11.38 2.52 -2.50
C ALA A 209 -9.89 2.76 -2.84
N ASN A 210 -9.60 3.19 -4.07
CA ASN A 210 -8.26 3.48 -4.55
C ASN A 210 -7.68 4.77 -3.93
N LEU A 211 -8.51 5.78 -3.69
CA LEU A 211 -8.10 6.99 -2.97
C LEU A 211 -7.72 6.67 -1.51
N VAL A 212 -8.55 5.86 -0.83
CA VAL A 212 -8.29 5.47 0.56
C VAL A 212 -7.02 4.62 0.65
N GLN A 213 -6.87 3.57 -0.16
CA GLN A 213 -5.64 2.74 -0.11
C GLN A 213 -4.39 3.58 -0.40
N ALA A 214 -4.44 4.48 -1.39
CA ALA A 214 -3.29 5.31 -1.75
C ALA A 214 -2.90 6.27 -0.63
N LEU A 215 -3.87 6.77 0.13
CA LEU A 215 -3.60 7.58 1.32
C LEU A 215 -2.92 6.75 2.41
N LEU A 216 -3.44 5.55 2.69
CA LEU A 216 -2.85 4.66 3.70
C LEU A 216 -1.43 4.24 3.32
N PHE A 217 -1.20 3.91 2.03
CA PHE A 217 0.12 3.61 1.46
C PHE A 217 1.09 4.78 1.65
N THR A 218 0.67 5.98 1.24
CA THR A 218 1.49 7.20 1.36
C THR A 218 1.82 7.51 2.82
N SER A 219 0.86 7.31 3.73
CA SER A 219 1.05 7.54 5.16
C SER A 219 2.10 6.59 5.73
N PHE A 220 2.06 5.31 5.33
CA PHE A 220 3.02 4.30 5.75
C PHE A 220 4.44 4.62 5.24
N LEU A 221 4.59 4.91 3.95
CA LEU A 221 5.91 5.25 3.39
C LEU A 221 6.47 6.55 3.96
N TYR A 222 5.64 7.53 4.28
CA TYR A 222 6.10 8.75 4.94
C TYR A 222 6.79 8.43 6.27
N GLU A 223 6.20 7.56 7.08
CA GLU A 223 6.78 7.15 8.36
C GLU A 223 8.05 6.31 8.17
N LEU A 224 8.08 5.44 7.16
CA LEU A 224 9.24 4.63 6.81
C LEU A 224 10.48 5.48 6.47
N GLY A 225 10.30 6.69 5.95
CA GLY A 225 11.41 7.61 5.66
C GLY A 225 11.19 8.49 4.44
N PHE A 226 10.11 8.30 3.69
CA PHE A 226 9.79 9.08 2.49
C PHE A 226 9.22 10.47 2.85
N ARG A 227 10.05 11.29 3.50
CA ARG A 227 9.74 12.63 4.02
C ARG A 227 9.86 13.71 2.95
N GLY A 228 9.59 14.95 3.33
CA GLY A 228 9.65 16.12 2.44
C GLY A 228 8.55 16.10 1.40
N TRP A 229 8.90 16.31 0.12
CA TRP A 229 7.93 16.38 -0.98
C TRP A 229 7.58 15.02 -1.60
N ALA A 230 8.19 13.91 -1.16
CA ALA A 230 7.91 12.56 -1.67
C ALA A 230 6.41 12.16 -1.70
N PRO A 231 5.56 12.53 -0.71
CA PRO A 231 4.12 12.22 -0.75
C PRO A 231 3.41 12.68 -2.03
N PHE A 232 3.85 13.78 -2.64
CA PHE A 232 3.27 14.29 -3.89
C PHE A 232 3.56 13.39 -5.11
N ILE A 233 4.57 12.52 -5.03
CA ILE A 233 4.88 11.51 -6.06
C ILE A 233 4.33 10.14 -5.66
N ILE A 234 4.46 9.78 -4.38
CA ILE A 234 4.03 8.49 -3.84
C ILE A 234 2.51 8.32 -3.96
N TYR A 235 1.73 9.34 -3.64
CA TYR A 235 0.28 9.24 -3.70
C TYR A 235 -0.24 8.98 -5.14
N PRO A 236 0.19 9.73 -6.18
CA PRO A 236 -0.11 9.37 -7.57
C PRO A 236 0.40 7.99 -7.97
N PHE A 237 1.58 7.58 -7.52
CA PHE A 237 2.12 6.26 -7.80
C PHE A 237 1.22 5.15 -7.21
N ALA A 238 0.79 5.27 -5.96
CA ALA A 238 -0.09 4.31 -5.31
C ALA A 238 -1.47 4.24 -6.00
N LEU A 239 -1.99 5.38 -6.49
CA LEU A 239 -3.20 5.40 -7.31
C LEU A 239 -3.01 4.65 -8.63
N LEU A 240 -1.87 4.85 -9.30
CA LEU A 240 -1.51 4.16 -10.53
C LEU A 240 -1.34 2.66 -10.31
N GLN A 241 -0.72 2.22 -9.22
CA GLN A 241 -0.58 0.81 -8.86
C GLN A 241 -1.94 0.12 -8.77
N GLY A 242 -2.89 0.69 -8.03
CA GLY A 242 -4.24 0.14 -7.96
C GLY A 242 -4.95 0.11 -9.31
N LEU A 243 -4.72 1.09 -10.19
CA LEU A 243 -5.28 1.12 -11.54
C LEU A 243 -4.65 0.06 -12.46
N VAL A 244 -3.33 -0.10 -12.39
CA VAL A 244 -2.59 -1.13 -13.13
C VAL A 244 -3.07 -2.51 -12.68
N PHE A 245 -3.19 -2.75 -11.38
CA PHE A 245 -3.71 -4.01 -10.85
C PHE A 245 -5.16 -4.25 -11.31
N ARG A 246 -6.03 -3.24 -11.28
CA ARG A 246 -7.41 -3.37 -11.79
C ARG A 246 -7.46 -3.78 -13.26
N ARG A 247 -6.54 -3.28 -14.09
CA ARG A 247 -6.51 -3.57 -15.54
C ARG A 247 -5.86 -4.90 -15.87
N THR A 248 -4.84 -5.30 -15.12
CA THR A 248 -4.02 -6.47 -15.43
C THR A 248 -4.43 -7.71 -14.65
N ASP A 249 -5.05 -7.52 -13.47
CA ASP A 249 -5.34 -8.57 -12.48
C ASP A 249 -4.13 -9.49 -12.26
N ASN A 250 -2.93 -8.91 -12.22
CA ASN A 250 -1.68 -9.66 -12.15
C ASN A 250 -0.78 -9.12 -11.03
N LEU A 251 -0.64 -9.94 -9.98
CA LEU A 251 0.18 -9.62 -8.82
C LEU A 251 1.67 -9.60 -9.15
N VAL A 252 2.14 -10.52 -10.01
CA VAL A 252 3.56 -10.59 -10.40
C VAL A 252 3.99 -9.32 -11.12
N TYR A 253 3.11 -8.75 -11.94
CA TYR A 253 3.43 -7.55 -12.70
C TYR A 253 3.54 -6.30 -11.82
N ILE A 254 2.60 -6.09 -10.90
CA ILE A 254 2.69 -4.94 -9.96
C ILE A 254 3.88 -5.07 -9.01
N ILE A 255 4.16 -6.29 -8.51
CA ILE A 255 5.36 -6.56 -7.71
C ILE A 255 6.61 -6.25 -8.52
N ALA A 256 6.70 -6.67 -9.80
CA ALA A 256 7.86 -6.38 -10.63
C ALA A 256 8.09 -4.87 -10.84
N ILE A 257 7.02 -4.08 -10.98
CA ILE A 257 7.10 -2.62 -11.05
C ILE A 257 7.66 -2.06 -9.74
N HIS A 258 7.11 -2.49 -8.61
CA HIS A 258 7.53 -2.02 -7.29
C HIS A 258 9.01 -2.38 -7.02
N LEU A 259 9.38 -3.66 -7.21
CA LEU A 259 10.75 -4.13 -7.04
C LEU A 259 11.75 -3.44 -7.97
N THR A 260 11.32 -3.01 -9.16
CA THR A 260 12.18 -2.20 -10.03
C THR A 260 12.50 -0.85 -9.39
N ILE A 261 11.49 -0.19 -8.80
CA ILE A 261 11.67 1.10 -8.11
C ILE A 261 12.51 0.90 -6.85
N ASP A 262 12.24 -0.14 -6.07
CA ASP A 262 12.98 -0.48 -4.84
C ASP A 262 14.44 -0.80 -5.11
N PHE A 263 14.72 -1.50 -6.21
CA PHE A 263 16.09 -1.77 -6.61
C PHE A 263 16.83 -0.47 -6.94
N VAL A 264 16.18 0.46 -7.65
CA VAL A 264 16.75 1.78 -7.92
C VAL A 264 16.90 2.60 -6.64
N LEU A 265 15.96 2.50 -5.69
CA LEU A 265 16.05 3.11 -4.37
C LEU A 265 17.27 2.60 -3.61
N TYR A 266 17.49 1.28 -3.58
CA TYR A 266 18.66 0.65 -2.99
C TYR A 266 19.97 1.19 -3.58
N LEU A 267 20.05 1.27 -4.91
CA LEU A 267 21.21 1.84 -5.60
C LEU A 267 21.40 3.33 -5.27
N ALA A 268 20.31 4.11 -5.20
CA ALA A 268 20.35 5.53 -4.86
C ALA A 268 20.83 5.76 -3.42
N LEU A 269 20.40 4.91 -2.48
CA LEU A 269 20.86 4.94 -1.09
C LEU A 269 22.37 4.67 -0.98
N ILE A 270 22.89 3.69 -1.73
CA ILE A 270 24.34 3.43 -1.80
C ILE A 270 25.07 4.63 -2.39
N ASN A 271 24.59 5.18 -3.52
CA ASN A 271 25.22 6.35 -4.14
C ASN A 271 25.23 7.57 -3.22
N ALA A 272 24.18 7.78 -2.42
CA ALA A 272 24.08 8.90 -1.49
C ALA A 272 25.04 8.77 -0.28
N HIS A 273 25.17 7.56 0.30
CA HIS A 273 26.02 7.34 1.48
C HIS A 273 27.49 7.04 1.13
N HIS A 274 27.72 6.32 0.03
CA HIS A 274 29.03 5.87 -0.41
C HIS A 274 29.23 6.16 -1.91
N PRO A 275 29.32 7.45 -2.32
CA PRO A 275 29.48 7.83 -3.73
C PRO A 275 30.67 7.19 -4.44
N GLN A 276 31.71 6.82 -3.69
CA GLN A 276 32.91 6.12 -4.16
C GLN A 276 32.64 4.69 -4.65
N LEU A 277 31.59 4.03 -4.17
CA LEU A 277 31.24 2.66 -4.55
C LEU A 277 30.39 2.60 -5.81
N LEU A 278 29.49 3.57 -5.97
CA LEU A 278 28.51 3.59 -7.04
C LEU A 278 28.28 5.02 -7.48
N ASN A 279 28.73 5.38 -8.68
CA ASN A 279 28.71 6.75 -9.19
C ASN A 279 27.84 6.86 -10.45
N ILE A 280 26.61 6.34 -10.41
CA ILE A 280 25.80 6.15 -11.63
C ILE A 280 24.77 7.26 -11.87
N PHE A 281 24.15 7.82 -10.83
CA PHE A 281 23.02 8.75 -10.99
C PHE A 281 23.44 10.12 -11.52
N ILE A 282 22.62 10.73 -12.38
CA ILE A 282 22.90 12.06 -12.97
C ILE A 282 22.23 13.21 -12.21
N THR A 283 21.12 12.93 -11.52
CA THR A 283 20.35 13.92 -10.76
C THR A 283 20.84 13.96 -9.34
N ARG A 284 21.84 14.80 -9.06
CA ARG A 284 22.38 14.98 -7.72
C ARG A 284 22.17 16.40 -7.24
#